data_AF-A0A0P9VNJ0-F1
#
_entry.id   AF-A0A0P9VNJ0-F1
#
_cell.length_a   1.000
_cell.length_b   1.000
_cell.length_c   1.000
_cell.angle_alpha   90.00
_cell.angle_beta   90.00
_cell.angle_gamma   90.00
#
_symmetry.space_group_name_H-M   'P 1'
#
loop_
_entity.id
_entity.type
_entity.pdbx_description
1 polymer ?
#
loop_
_entity_poly.entity_id
_entity_poly.type
_entity_poly.pdbx_seq_one_letter_code
_entity_poly.pdbx_strand_id
1 'polypeptide(L)'
;MLKTEFAAFVEEQIALAGEILADAKVSKRDYMSGGKLSVFLALHRVLQGKPTEQDLGMFDAINDSLQSLQILNSKETFLERLDLIQFVRQSSLYVEQQGLNKSPHFRALC
;
A
#
# COMPACT_ATOMS: atom_id res chain seq x y z
N MET A 1 -4.48 1.96 -6.05
CA MET A 1 -3.65 2.91 -5.28
C MET A 1 -2.19 2.57 -5.56
N LEU A 2 -1.35 3.57 -5.85
CA LEU A 2 0.09 3.41 -6.03
C LEU A 2 0.79 3.23 -4.68
N LYS A 3 1.98 2.62 -4.66
CA LYS A 3 2.80 2.50 -3.43
C LYS A 3 3.05 3.84 -2.73
N THR A 4 3.28 4.90 -3.51
CA THR A 4 3.47 6.26 -2.99
C THR A 4 2.19 6.85 -2.39
N GLU A 5 1.05 6.66 -3.05
CA GLU A 5 -0.27 7.06 -2.53
C GLU A 5 -0.61 6.30 -1.24
N PHE A 6 -0.30 5.00 -1.19
CA PHE A 6 -0.52 4.18 -0.01
C PHE A 6 0.42 4.57 1.14
N ALA A 7 1.68 4.87 0.86
CA ALA A 7 2.61 5.38 1.86
C ALA A 7 2.11 6.72 2.46
N ALA A 8 1.64 7.65 1.62
CA ALA A 8 1.06 8.91 2.09
C ALA A 8 -0.19 8.67 2.96
N PHE A 9 -1.06 7.74 2.57
CA PHE A 9 -2.20 7.33 3.38
C PHE A 9 -1.77 6.77 4.74
N VAL A 10 -0.75 5.90 4.79
CA VAL A 10 -0.22 5.35 6.04
C VAL A 10 0.30 6.46 6.96
N GLU A 11 1.04 7.43 6.42
CA GLU A 11 1.57 8.57 7.18
C GLU A 11 0.45 9.46 7.74
N GLU A 12 -0.59 9.74 6.95
CA GLU A 12 -1.77 10.48 7.40
C GLU A 12 -2.47 9.77 8.57
N GLN A 13 -2.66 8.44 8.47
CA GLN A 13 -3.29 7.68 9.55
C GLN A 13 -2.45 7.63 10.83
N ILE A 14 -1.12 7.64 10.72
CA ILE A 14 -0.21 7.75 11.88
C ILE A 14 -0.41 9.11 12.57
N ALA A 15 -0.43 10.21 11.79
CA ALA A 15 -0.63 11.55 12.32
C ALA A 15 -1.98 11.67 13.06
N LEU A 16 -3.07 11.22 12.43
CA LEU A 16 -4.41 11.25 13.02
C LEU A 16 -4.51 10.43 14.31
N ALA A 17 -3.90 9.23 14.35
CA ALA A 17 -3.89 8.42 15.56
C ALA A 17 -3.07 9.08 16.68
N GLY A 18 -1.96 9.73 16.33
CA GLY A 18 -1.14 10.52 17.25
C GLY A 18 -1.91 11.69 17.88
N GLU A 19 -2.66 12.45 17.07
CA GLU A 19 -3.50 13.54 17.55
C GLU A 19 -4.57 13.07 18.55
N ILE A 20 -5.25 11.96 18.25
CA ILE A 20 -6.26 11.39 19.16
C ILE A 20 -5.64 10.99 20.49
N LEU A 21 -4.46 10.37 20.47
CA LEU A 21 -3.76 9.95 21.69
C LEU A 21 -3.19 11.13 22.49
N ALA A 22 -2.98 12.29 21.85
CA ALA A 22 -2.50 13.51 22.49
C ALA A 22 -3.60 14.33 23.18
N ASP A 23 -4.90 14.07 22.93
CA ASP A 23 -6.06 14.85 23.45
C ASP A 23 -6.28 14.72 24.98
N ALA A 24 -5.31 14.19 25.73
CA ALA A 24 -5.26 14.08 27.21
C ALA A 24 -6.47 13.43 27.91
N LYS A 25 -7.43 12.90 27.14
CA LYS A 25 -8.67 12.29 27.61
C LYS A 25 -8.63 10.79 27.32
N VAL A 26 -8.30 10.01 28.34
CA VAL A 26 -8.33 8.54 28.21
C VAL A 26 -9.75 8.07 27.93
N SER A 27 -9.96 7.56 26.72
CA SER A 27 -11.27 7.10 26.26
C SER A 27 -11.18 5.76 25.52
N LYS A 28 -12.34 5.16 25.20
CA LYS A 28 -12.39 3.98 24.32
C LYS A 28 -11.76 4.25 22.95
N ARG A 29 -11.72 5.50 22.50
CA ARG A 29 -11.13 5.89 21.22
C ARG A 29 -9.61 5.73 21.26
N ASP A 30 -8.98 5.94 22.41
CA ASP A 30 -7.54 5.85 22.60
C ASP A 30 -7.04 4.42 22.39
N TYR A 31 -7.74 3.42 22.97
CA TYR A 31 -7.40 2.01 22.76
C TYR A 31 -7.53 1.62 21.28
N MET A 32 -8.58 2.11 20.60
CA MET A 32 -8.76 1.87 19.18
C MET A 32 -7.67 2.55 18.34
N SER A 33 -7.33 3.80 18.65
CA SER A 33 -6.25 4.55 18.00
C SER A 33 -4.88 3.91 18.25
N GLY A 34 -4.61 3.39 19.45
CA GLY A 34 -3.38 2.67 19.77
C GLY A 34 -3.23 1.38 18.95
N GLY A 35 -4.32 0.61 18.78
CA GLY A 35 -4.33 -0.56 17.92
C GLY A 35 -4.05 -0.20 16.45
N LYS A 36 -4.74 0.82 15.92
CA LYS A 36 -4.52 1.34 14.56
C LYS A 36 -3.10 1.84 14.36
N LEU A 37 -2.60 2.65 15.30
CA LEU A 37 -1.25 3.20 15.25
C LEU A 37 -0.20 2.10 15.19
N SER A 38 -0.38 1.03 15.98
CA SER A 38 0.54 -0.12 15.99
C SER A 38 0.65 -0.76 14.60
N VAL A 39 -0.49 -0.99 13.93
CA VAL A 39 -0.53 -1.55 12.57
C VAL A 39 0.08 -0.59 11.55
N PHE A 40 -0.25 0.71 11.61
CA PHE A 40 0.26 1.67 10.63
C PHE A 40 1.76 1.95 10.79
N LEU A 41 2.30 1.93 12.01
CA LEU A 41 3.75 2.01 12.23
C LEU A 41 4.48 0.78 11.67
N ALA A 42 3.91 -0.41 11.82
CA ALA A 42 4.45 -1.62 11.20
C ALA A 42 4.42 -1.52 9.67
N LEU A 43 3.33 -1.02 9.08
CA LEU A 43 3.20 -0.79 7.64
C LEU A 43 4.24 0.21 7.13
N HIS A 44 4.46 1.31 7.85
CA HIS A 44 5.45 2.31 7.50
C HIS A 44 6.87 1.70 7.42
N ARG A 45 7.24 0.86 8.40
CA ARG A 45 8.53 0.14 8.40
C ARG A 45 8.65 -0.84 7.23
N VAL A 46 7.59 -1.61 6.94
CA VAL A 46 7.57 -2.53 5.80
C VAL A 46 7.71 -1.79 4.47
N LEU A 47 6.99 -0.69 4.28
CA LEU A 47 7.05 0.11 3.04
C LEU A 47 8.43 0.73 2.79
N GLN A 48 9.17 1.02 3.86
CA GLN A 48 10.57 1.46 3.80
C GLN A 48 11.59 0.33 3.64
N GLY A 49 11.15 -0.94 3.59
CA GLY A 49 12.02 -2.11 3.49
C GLY A 49 12.80 -2.41 4.77
N LYS A 50 12.29 -1.99 5.94
CA LYS A 50 12.93 -2.19 7.26
C LYS A 50 11.98 -2.84 8.28
N PRO A 51 11.32 -3.98 7.95
CA PRO A 51 10.45 -4.64 8.91
C PRO A 51 11.23 -5.26 10.07
N THR A 52 10.61 -5.27 11.25
CA THR A 52 11.04 -6.10 12.39
C THR A 52 10.37 -7.47 12.33
N GLU A 53 10.88 -8.45 13.08
CA GLU A 53 10.25 -9.78 13.21
C GLU A 53 8.81 -9.67 13.74
N GLN A 54 8.55 -8.71 14.63
CA GLN A 54 7.22 -8.44 15.16
C GLN A 54 6.28 -7.91 14.06
N ASP A 55 6.77 -7.05 13.16
CA ASP A 55 5.98 -6.54 12.03
C ASP A 55 5.61 -7.69 11.09
N LEU A 56 6.59 -8.56 10.79
CA LEU A 56 6.38 -9.72 9.93
C LEU A 56 5.34 -10.66 10.54
N GLY A 57 5.48 -11.05 11.81
CA GLY A 57 4.51 -11.92 12.48
C GLY A 57 3.11 -11.31 12.58
N MET A 58 3.01 -9.99 12.76
CA MET A 58 1.72 -9.29 12.76
C MET A 58 1.03 -9.38 11.40
N PHE A 59 1.76 -9.12 10.30
CA PHE A 59 1.18 -9.21 8.97
C PHE A 59 0.95 -10.64 8.51
N ASP A 60 1.76 -11.60 8.95
CA ASP A 60 1.56 -13.02 8.71
C ASP A 60 0.22 -13.48 9.32
N ALA A 61 -0.03 -13.17 10.60
CA ALA A 61 -1.30 -13.49 11.25
C ALA A 61 -2.51 -12.84 10.56
N ILE A 62 -2.35 -11.61 10.05
CA ILE A 62 -3.40 -10.92 9.26
C ILE A 62 -3.62 -11.66 7.94
N ASN A 63 -2.54 -12.00 7.21
CA ASN A 63 -2.63 -12.73 5.95
C ASN A 63 -3.26 -14.11 6.15
N ASP A 64 -2.81 -14.89 7.14
CA ASP A 64 -3.36 -16.19 7.50
C ASP A 64 -4.86 -16.11 7.76
N SER A 65 -5.30 -15.07 8.48
CA SER A 65 -6.71 -14.83 8.75
C SER A 65 -7.50 -14.55 7.46
N LEU A 66 -6.98 -13.67 6.59
CA LEU A 66 -7.63 -13.34 5.32
C LEU A 66 -7.65 -14.54 4.34
N GLN A 67 -6.60 -15.35 4.32
CA GLN A 67 -6.50 -16.55 3.50
C GLN A 67 -7.41 -17.67 4.02
N SER A 68 -7.47 -17.86 5.33
CA SER A 68 -8.39 -18.83 5.97
C SER A 68 -9.86 -18.48 5.69
N LEU A 69 -10.18 -17.19 5.64
CA LEU A 69 -11.49 -16.68 5.24
C LEU A 69 -11.71 -16.66 3.72
N GLN A 70 -10.73 -17.09 2.93
CA GLN A 70 -10.75 -17.11 1.46
C GLN A 70 -10.96 -15.72 0.82
N ILE A 71 -10.61 -14.65 1.54
CA ILE A 71 -10.58 -13.28 1.01
C ILE A 71 -9.33 -13.08 0.15
N LEU A 72 -8.22 -13.70 0.55
CA LEU A 72 -7.00 -13.81 -0.24
C LEU A 72 -6.79 -15.28 -0.65
N ASN A 73 -6.15 -15.49 -1.80
CA ASN A 73 -5.67 -16.81 -2.16
C ASN A 73 -4.55 -17.25 -1.20
N SER A 74 -4.37 -18.55 -1.01
CA SER A 74 -3.39 -19.12 -0.06
C SER A 74 -1.92 -18.79 -0.33
N LYS A 75 -1.61 -18.12 -1.44
CA LYS A 75 -0.26 -17.65 -1.81
C LYS A 75 -0.19 -16.13 -1.98
N GLU A 76 -1.28 -15.43 -1.69
CA GLU A 76 -1.36 -13.98 -1.82
C GLU A 76 -1.30 -13.32 -0.44
N THR A 77 -0.53 -12.25 -0.35
CA THR A 77 -0.59 -11.32 0.78
C THR A 77 -1.34 -10.05 0.38
N PHE A 78 -1.90 -9.33 1.37
CA PHE A 78 -2.57 -8.06 1.05
C PHE A 78 -1.57 -7.02 0.53
N LEU A 79 -0.27 -7.14 0.86
CA LEU A 79 0.78 -6.23 0.41
C LEU A 79 1.20 -6.48 -1.03
N GLU A 80 1.20 -7.73 -1.52
CA GLU A 80 1.51 -8.05 -2.92
C GLU A 80 0.53 -7.39 -3.90
N ARG A 81 -0.71 -7.11 -3.46
CA ARG A 81 -1.68 -6.35 -4.25
C ARG A 81 -1.21 -4.93 -4.56
N LEU A 82 -0.32 -4.37 -3.76
CA LEU A 82 0.28 -3.06 -4.00
C LEU A 82 1.27 -3.10 -5.18
N ASP A 83 2.05 -4.18 -5.28
CA ASP A 83 3.08 -4.35 -6.31
C ASP A 83 2.46 -4.77 -7.66
N LEU A 84 1.41 -5.61 -7.64
CA LEU A 84 0.68 -6.01 -8.85
C LEU A 84 0.04 -4.82 -9.59
N ILE A 85 -0.48 -3.84 -8.84
CA ILE A 85 -1.07 -2.62 -9.44
C ILE A 85 0.01 -1.76 -10.12
N GLN A 86 1.23 -1.72 -9.59
CA GLN A 86 2.34 -0.98 -10.21
C GLN A 86 2.78 -1.62 -11.52
N PHE A 87 2.90 -2.95 -11.56
CA PHE A 87 3.29 -3.68 -12.77
C PHE A 87 2.29 -3.52 -13.91
N VAL A 88 0.97 -3.63 -13.63
CA VAL A 88 -0.08 -3.46 -14.63
C VAL A 88 -0.10 -2.02 -15.18
N ARG A 89 0.06 -1.01 -14.32
CA ARG A 89 0.10 0.40 -14.76
C ARG A 89 1.33 0.71 -15.60
N GLN A 90 2.52 0.25 -15.21
CA GLN A 90 3.73 0.43 -16.02
C GLN A 90 3.55 -0.22 -17.39
N SER A 91 3.07 -1.46 -17.43
CA SER A 91 2.82 -2.17 -18.69
C SER A 91 1.81 -1.43 -19.59
N SER A 92 0.74 -0.88 -19.02
CA SER A 92 -0.25 -0.07 -19.75
C SER A 92 0.37 1.20 -20.35
N LEU A 93 1.18 1.92 -19.58
CA LEU A 93 1.88 3.13 -20.05
C LEU A 93 2.88 2.81 -21.17
N TYR A 94 3.59 1.68 -21.06
CA TYR A 94 4.49 1.21 -22.13
C TYR A 94 3.75 0.93 -23.44
N VAL A 95 2.57 0.28 -23.38
CA VAL A 95 1.75 0.00 -24.57
C VAL A 95 1.24 1.29 -25.21
N GLU A 96 0.79 2.26 -24.41
CA GLU A 96 0.29 3.56 -24.90
C GLU A 96 1.39 4.39 -25.60
N GLN A 97 2.61 4.41 -25.05
CA GLN A 97 3.76 5.06 -25.68
C GLN A 97 4.18 4.39 -27.00
N GLN A 98 4.07 3.06 -27.11
CA GLN A 98 4.33 2.34 -28.37
C GLN A 98 3.25 2.56 -29.42
N GLY A 99 2.01 2.84 -29.01
CA GLY A 99 0.91 3.22 -29.91
C GLY A 99 1.07 4.62 -30.51
N LEU A 100 1.60 5.57 -29.75
CA LEU A 100 1.86 6.96 -30.19
C LEU A 100 3.08 7.09 -31.13
N ASN A 101 4.02 6.15 -31.10
CA ASN A 101 5.26 6.20 -31.90
C ASN A 101 5.13 5.56 -33.31
N LYS A 102 3.90 5.32 -33.80
CA LYS A 102 3.64 4.71 -35.13
C LYS A 102 3.13 5.68 -36.21
N SER A 103 3.37 6.98 -36.10
CA SER A 103 3.14 7.91 -37.23
C SER A 103 4.46 8.50 -37.76
N PRO A 104 5.14 7.83 -38.70
CA PRO A 104 6.20 8.44 -39.46
C PRO A 104 5.62 9.10 -40.71
N HIS A 105 5.74 10.43 -40.76
CA HIS A 105 5.95 11.22 -41.98
C HIS A 105 5.16 10.81 -43.24
N PHE A 106 4.06 11.52 -43.48
CA PHE A 106 3.64 11.82 -44.85
C PHE A 106 4.83 12.48 -45.57
N ARG A 107 5.40 11.77 -46.54
CA ARG A 107 6.41 12.27 -47.47
C ARG A 107 5.88 13.53 -48.15
N ALA A 108 6.57 14.65 -47.95
CA ALA A 108 6.46 15.81 -48.83
C ALA A 108 6.96 15.39 -50.21
N LEU A 109 6.07 15.44 -51.21
CA LEU A 109 6.40 15.40 -52.63
C LEU A 109 6.82 16.82 -53.04
N CYS A 110 8.13 17.03 -53.19
CA CYS A 110 8.80 17.97 -54.09
C CYS A 110 10.22 17.45 -54.31
#